data_AF-A0A7G9SM89-F1
#
_entry.id   AF-A0A7G9SM89-F1
#
_cell.length_a   1.000
_cell.length_b   1.000
_cell.length_c   1.000
_cell.angle_alpha   90.00
_cell.angle_beta   90.00
_cell.angle_gamma   90.00
#
_symmetry.space_group_name_H-M   'P 1'
#
loop_
_entity.id
_entity.type
_entity.pdbx_description
1 polymer ?
#
loop_
_entity_poly.entity_id
_entity_poly.type
_entity_poly.pdbx_seq_one_letter_code
_entity_poly.pdbx_strand_id
1 'polypeptide(L)' 'MDTETLIKAALRDAGYRADAIGSALPRIIKILQAEDVRIEIGRSLTRKEREYVRVQLEIGLDVPEIVAGLKG' A
#
# COMPACT_ATOMS: atom_id res chain seq x y z
N MET A 1 -14.40 11.98 -0.30
CA MET A 1 -14.55 10.51 -0.24
C MET A 1 -13.21 9.95 0.19
N ASP A 2 -13.21 9.00 1.10
CA ASP A 2 -12.00 8.30 1.55
C ASP A 2 -11.52 7.31 0.47
N THR A 3 -10.19 7.14 0.33
CA THR A 3 -9.56 6.26 -0.67
C THR A 3 -10.04 4.82 -0.52
N GLU A 4 -10.26 4.36 0.72
CA GLU A 4 -10.81 3.04 1.00
C GLU A 4 -12.22 2.89 0.40
N THR A 5 -13.03 3.95 0.48
CA THR A 5 -14.40 3.97 -0.07
C THR A 5 -14.38 3.86 -1.60
N LEU A 6 -13.45 4.56 -2.27
CA LEU A 6 -13.27 4.49 -3.72
C LEU A 6 -12.81 3.09 -4.17
N ILE A 7 -11.85 2.49 -3.47
CA ILE A 7 -11.36 1.14 -3.78
C ILE A 7 -12.48 0.10 -3.58
N LYS A 8 -13.23 0.19 -2.48
CA LYS A 8 -14.39 -0.70 -2.23
C LYS A 8 -15.44 -0.59 -3.33
N ALA A 9 -15.74 0.63 -3.79
CA ALA A 9 -16.67 0.87 -4.88
C ALA A 9 -16.17 0.24 -6.20
N ALA A 10 -14.92 0.51 -6.57
CA ALA A 10 -14.32 -0.04 -7.78
C ALA A 10 -14.28 -1.59 -7.79
N LEU A 11 -13.95 -2.22 -6.67
CA LEU A 11 -13.97 -3.68 -6.55
C LEU A 11 -15.39 -4.25 -6.65
N ARG A 12 -16.38 -3.57 -6.07
CA ARG A 12 -17.78 -3.98 -6.20
C ARG A 12 -18.25 -3.89 -7.66
N ASP A 13 -17.92 -2.80 -8.35
CA ASP A 13 -18.26 -2.59 -9.76
C ASP A 13 -17.58 -3.62 -10.67
N ALA A 14 -16.38 -4.08 -10.29
CA ALA A 14 -15.68 -5.18 -10.95
C ALA A 14 -16.24 -6.58 -10.62
N GLY A 15 -17.29 -6.68 -9.79
CA GLY A 15 -17.98 -7.94 -9.48
C GLY A 15 -17.41 -8.73 -8.30
N TYR A 16 -16.51 -8.15 -7.49
CA TYR A 16 -16.01 -8.81 -6.29
C TYR A 16 -17.10 -8.88 -5.20
N ARG A 17 -17.19 -10.05 -4.55
CA ARG A 17 -18.07 -10.24 -3.38
C ARG A 17 -17.52 -9.53 -2.14
N ALA A 18 -18.39 -9.20 -1.20
CA ALA A 18 -18.03 -8.41 -0.01
C ALA A 18 -16.96 -9.07 0.88
N ASP A 19 -16.99 -10.40 1.00
CA ASP A 19 -15.98 -11.23 1.69
C ASP A 19 -14.61 -11.18 0.99
N ALA A 20 -14.62 -11.23 -0.35
CA ALA A 20 -13.42 -11.07 -1.16
C ALA A 20 -12.85 -9.64 -1.08
N ILE A 21 -13.71 -8.62 -1.01
CA ILE A 21 -13.29 -7.23 -0.81
C ILE A 21 -12.64 -7.05 0.56
N GLY A 22 -13.28 -7.55 1.63
CA GLY A 22 -12.74 -7.44 2.99
C GLY A 22 -11.36 -8.09 3.14
N SER A 23 -11.11 -9.19 2.45
CA SER A 23 -9.82 -9.88 2.46
C SER A 23 -8.77 -9.26 1.52
N ALA A 24 -9.18 -8.72 0.36
CA ALA A 24 -8.27 -8.12 -0.62
C ALA A 24 -7.85 -6.68 -0.28
N LEU A 25 -8.73 -5.92 0.37
CA LEU A 25 -8.56 -4.49 0.59
C LEU A 25 -7.29 -4.12 1.37
N PRO A 26 -6.95 -4.77 2.50
CA PRO A 26 -5.70 -4.47 3.21
C PRO A 26 -4.46 -4.73 2.34
N ARG A 27 -4.53 -5.74 1.46
CA ARG A 27 -3.43 -6.08 0.56
C ARG A 27 -3.29 -5.05 -0.57
N ILE A 28 -4.39 -4.55 -1.10
CA ILE A 28 -4.40 -3.49 -2.12
C ILE A 28 -3.84 -2.19 -1.53
N ILE A 29 -4.28 -1.80 -0.33
CA ILE A 29 -3.78 -0.60 0.37
C ILE A 29 -2.26 -0.68 0.54
N LYS A 30 -1.74 -1.83 1.00
CA LYS A 30 -0.29 -2.04 1.13
C LYS A 30 0.46 -1.90 -0.20
N ILE A 31 -0.13 -2.36 -1.31
CA ILE A 31 0.48 -2.22 -2.64
C ILE A 31 0.52 -0.75 -3.05
N LEU A 32 -0.58 0.00 -2.85
CA LEU A 32 -0.66 1.42 -3.17
C LEU A 32 0.35 2.23 -2.33
N GLN A 33 0.43 1.98 -1.02
CA GLN A 33 1.39 2.66 -0.15
C GLN A 33 2.84 2.35 -0.55
N ALA A 34 3.15 1.11 -0.96
CA ALA A 34 4.48 0.77 -1.45
C ALA A 34 4.81 1.45 -2.80
N GLU A 35 3.81 1.71 -3.64
CA GLU A 35 3.95 2.51 -4.86
C GLU A 35 4.23 3.98 -4.52
N ASP A 36 3.53 4.56 -3.56
CA ASP A 36 3.77 5.92 -3.10
C ASP A 36 5.19 6.11 -2.58
N VAL A 37 5.72 5.12 -1.83
CA VAL A 37 7.15 5.13 -1.39
C VAL A 37 8.10 5.17 -2.58
N ARG A 38 7.83 4.40 -3.65
CA ARG A 38 8.65 4.41 -4.87
C ARG A 38 8.62 5.77 -5.55
N ILE A 39 7.44 6.38 -5.65
CA ILE A 39 7.25 7.71 -6.25
C ILE A 39 8.04 8.74 -5.45
N GLU A 40 7.90 8.74 -4.12
CA GLU A 40 8.52 9.72 -3.22
C GLU A 40 10.06 9.59 -3.14
N ILE A 41 10.58 8.37 -3.26
CA ILE A 41 12.03 8.10 -3.32
C ILE A 41 12.60 8.43 -4.71
N GLY A 42 11.76 8.53 -5.76
CA GLY A 42 12.18 8.86 -7.12
C GLY A 42 12.99 7.77 -7.83
N ARG A 43 13.03 6.55 -7.27
CA ARG A 43 13.68 5.38 -7.89
C ARG A 43 12.99 4.08 -7.53
N SER A 44 13.29 3.04 -8.31
CA SER A 44 12.88 1.68 -7.95
C SER A 44 13.54 1.23 -6.64
N LEU A 45 12.74 0.57 -5.80
CA LEU A 45 13.21 -0.12 -4.61
C LEU A 45 13.93 -1.42 -5.00
N THR A 46 15.03 -1.70 -4.31
CA THR A 46 15.71 -3.00 -4.35
C THR A 46 14.84 -4.10 -3.73
N ARG A 47 15.24 -5.37 -3.91
CA ARG A 47 14.52 -6.49 -3.29
C ARG A 47 14.45 -6.36 -1.76
N LYS A 48 15.56 -5.99 -1.12
CA LYS A 48 15.65 -5.83 0.34
C LYS A 48 14.79 -4.67 0.83
N GLU A 49 14.81 -3.54 0.12
CA GLU A 49 13.97 -2.38 0.46
C GLU A 49 12.48 -2.70 0.32
N ARG A 50 12.06 -3.43 -0.72
CA ARG A 50 10.65 -3.85 -0.85
C ARG A 50 10.18 -4.74 0.29
N GLU A 51 11.05 -5.62 0.78
CA GLU A 51 10.75 -6.47 1.93
C GLU A 51 10.62 -5.64 3.20
N TYR A 52 11.54 -4.69 3.40
CA TYR A 52 11.49 -3.77 4.53
C TYR A 52 10.23 -2.89 4.54
N VAL A 53 9.89 -2.26 3.41
CA VAL A 53 8.65 -1.48 3.26
C VAL A 53 7.42 -2.32 3.59
N ARG A 54 7.36 -3.57 3.12
CA ARG A 54 6.23 -4.46 3.42
C ARG A 54 6.08 -4.73 4.92
N VAL A 55 7.18 -5.00 5.61
CA VAL A 55 7.17 -5.20 7.08
C VAL A 55 6.76 -3.92 7.80
N GLN A 56 7.25 -2.76 7.37
CA GLN A 56 6.89 -1.47 7.97
C GLN A 56 5.40 -1.14 7.80
N LEU A 57 4.82 -1.44 6.64
CA LEU A 57 3.38 -1.30 6.41
C LEU A 57 2.56 -2.31 7.23
N GLU A 58 3.12 -3.47 7.57
CA GLU A 58 2.48 -4.46 8.45
C GLU A 58 2.43 -4.02 9.91
N ILE A 59 3.43 -3.28 10.37
CA ILE A 59 3.49 -2.72 11.73
C ILE A 59 2.84 -1.33 11.84
N GLY A 60 2.35 -0.77 10.72
CA GLY A 60 1.50 0.41 10.70
C GLY A 60 2.21 1.75 10.48
N LEU A 61 3.41 1.77 9.89
CA LEU A 61 4.10 3.02 9.54
C LEU A 61 3.51 3.65 8.25
N ASP A 62 3.56 4.98 8.19
CA ASP A 62 3.13 5.75 7.03
C ASP A 62 4.26 5.96 6.00
N VAL A 63 3.90 6.53 4.83
CA VAL A 63 4.85 6.77 3.74
C VAL A 63 5.99 7.71 4.17
N PRO A 64 5.74 8.88 4.81
CA PRO A 64 6.80 9.72 5.35
C PRO A 64 7.80 9.01 6.26
N GLU A 65 7.32 8.20 7.23
CA GLU A 65 8.16 7.46 8.17
C GLU A 65 9.06 6.44 7.45
N ILE A 66 8.49 5.70 6.51
CA ILE A 66 9.21 4.74 5.67
C ILE A 66 10.29 5.45 4.85
N VAL A 67 9.93 6.55 4.19
CA VAL A 67 10.85 7.32 3.34
C VAL A 67 12.01 7.90 4.15
N ALA A 68 11.75 8.38 5.37
CA ALA A 68 12.80 8.84 6.27
C ALA A 68 13.80 7.72 6.59
N GLY A 69 13.30 6.52 6.92
CA GLY A 69 14.14 5.35 7.20
C GLY A 69 14.94 4.82 6.01
N LEU A 70 14.52 5.12 4.77
CA LEU A 70 15.24 4.74 3.54
C LEU A 70 16.27 5.77 3.08
N LYS A 71 16.10 7.04 3.46
CA LYS A 71 17.01 8.15 3.11
C LYS A 71 18.13 8.36 4.14
N GLY A 72 17.98 7.82 5.35
CA GLY A 72 19.01 7.80 6.41
C GLY A 72 20.06 6.71 6.22
#